data_AF-A0A927FJR6-F1
#
_entry.id   AF-A0A927FJR6-F1
#
_cell.length_a   1.000
_cell.length_b   1.000
_cell.length_c   1.000
_cell.angle_alpha   90.00
_cell.angle_beta   90.00
_cell.angle_gamma   90.00
#
_symmetry.space_group_name_H-M   'P 1'
#
loop_
_entity.id
_entity.type
_entity.pdbx_description
1 polymer ?
#
loop_
_entity_poly.entity_id
_entity_poly.type
_entity_poly.pdbx_seq_one_letter_code
_entity_poly.pdbx_strand_id
1 'polypeptide(L)'
;MLHDTRVVYDLEIACNRTIVGIKAVGQMPEHLVIDAPLDADTAAEIDNRLGGGREVAGYNNSGFDSYILNAALNGAEPQFLHQLAQDIITTRGPAWRVAQSYGAERCTYNELDLMNYTPRGRLKDYEGRLGLAIVDLPFDPHQPITDAQLPEVVHYLEHDLLATETLRNAVEGDVQARLVLEDMFDLPGLTKKTAANVAASIIVSEYTRANQEVEQADIKAAAQRMRNCSFAFYVPDWVREGIRGTQAEQIADQIDGTEFHVVDGVRQPLTRPWPEVITLSEEDGLEAAFGLGGVHTKDSACHYSGVSYDVASLYPHIIMHPDCTPTHLDEAQFHAIYGRLIQRRLQAKKAGDKATSNALKLVLNSAFGAYNYGYSLLYSPDAFLAITVSGQLSLLALAERARLTQPLESLVHV
;
A
#
# COMPACT_ATOMS: atom_id res chain seq x y z
N MET A 1 2.73 34.99 -8.92
CA MET A 1 1.57 34.13 -9.19
C MET A 1 2.10 32.71 -9.20
N LEU A 2 1.76 31.91 -8.19
CA LEU A 2 2.10 30.48 -8.17
C LEU A 2 1.27 29.85 -9.27
N HIS A 3 1.86 29.60 -10.44
CA HIS A 3 1.24 28.75 -11.44
C HIS A 3 0.89 27.41 -10.77
N ASP A 4 -0.31 26.87 -11.03
CA ASP A 4 -0.79 25.61 -10.45
C ASP A 4 0.31 24.55 -10.50
N THR A 5 0.84 24.20 -9.32
CA THR A 5 1.96 23.28 -9.18
C THR A 5 1.51 21.82 -9.28
N ARG A 6 0.21 21.56 -9.43
CA ARG A 6 -0.40 20.23 -9.45
C ARG A 6 -1.39 20.11 -10.61
N VAL A 7 -1.30 18.99 -11.31
CA VAL A 7 -2.21 18.59 -12.37
C VAL A 7 -2.55 17.11 -12.17
N VAL A 8 -3.80 16.73 -12.45
CA VAL A 8 -4.20 15.33 -12.55
C VAL A 8 -4.47 14.99 -14.01
N TYR A 9 -4.24 13.73 -14.38
CA TYR A 9 -4.53 13.23 -15.70
C TYR A 9 -5.02 11.79 -15.64
N ASP A 10 -5.73 11.40 -16.68
CA ASP A 10 -6.28 10.05 -16.88
C ASP A 10 -6.51 9.81 -18.39
N LEU A 11 -6.64 8.55 -18.81
CA LEU A 11 -6.81 8.19 -20.21
C LEU A 11 -7.94 7.17 -20.42
N GLU A 12 -8.76 7.45 -21.44
CA GLU A 12 -9.70 6.47 -22.00
C GLU A 12 -9.21 5.96 -23.35
N ILE A 13 -9.17 4.63 -23.52
CA ILE A 13 -8.51 4.01 -24.67
C ILE A 13 -9.46 3.04 -25.37
N ALA A 14 -9.73 3.29 -26.64
CA ALA A 14 -10.43 2.37 -27.54
C ALA A 14 -9.61 2.15 -28.83
N CYS A 15 -10.02 1.15 -29.62
CA CYS A 15 -9.28 0.73 -30.81
C CYS A 15 -9.19 1.80 -31.92
N ASN A 16 -10.08 2.81 -31.91
CA ASN A 16 -10.12 3.88 -32.90
C ASN A 16 -9.73 5.26 -32.37
N ARG A 17 -9.67 5.44 -31.04
CA ARG A 17 -9.28 6.73 -30.43
C ARG A 17 -8.81 6.55 -28.99
N THR A 18 -7.91 7.44 -28.58
CA THR A 18 -7.51 7.63 -27.18
C THR A 18 -7.94 9.02 -26.73
N ILE A 19 -8.47 9.16 -25.52
CA ILE A 19 -8.90 10.45 -24.96
C ILE A 19 -8.02 10.72 -23.74
N VAL A 20 -7.30 11.84 -23.77
CA VAL A 20 -6.43 12.26 -22.66
C VAL A 20 -7.14 13.34 -21.89
N GLY A 21 -7.43 13.08 -20.61
CA GLY A 21 -8.04 14.04 -19.69
C GLY A 21 -6.96 14.71 -18.85
N ILE A 22 -7.04 16.02 -18.68
CA ILE A 22 -6.10 16.82 -17.90
C ILE A 22 -6.88 17.83 -17.08
N LYS A 23 -6.57 17.94 -15.79
CA LYS A 23 -7.15 18.96 -14.93
C LYS A 23 -6.08 19.56 -14.03
N ALA A 24 -5.77 20.84 -14.26
CA ALA A 24 -5.00 21.63 -13.31
C ALA A 24 -5.87 21.99 -12.10
N VAL A 25 -5.26 22.04 -10.91
CA VAL A 25 -6.00 22.37 -9.68
C VAL A 25 -6.73 23.70 -9.83
N GLY A 26 -8.00 23.76 -9.43
CA GLY A 26 -8.80 24.99 -9.53
C GLY A 26 -9.24 25.39 -10.95
N GLN A 27 -8.92 24.59 -11.97
CA GLN A 27 -9.39 24.76 -13.33
C GLN A 27 -10.45 23.70 -13.69
N MET A 28 -11.21 23.96 -14.75
CA MET A 28 -12.11 22.96 -15.32
C MET A 28 -11.27 21.86 -15.99
N PRO A 29 -11.75 20.60 -16.00
CA PRO A 29 -11.09 19.56 -16.75
C PRO A 29 -11.10 19.90 -18.25
N GLU A 30 -10.03 19.55 -18.93
CA GLU A 30 -9.89 19.64 -20.37
C GLU A 30 -9.58 18.23 -20.91
N HIS A 31 -9.94 17.97 -22.16
CA HIS A 31 -9.64 16.70 -22.79
C HIS A 31 -9.15 16.90 -24.22
N LEU A 32 -8.34 15.96 -24.69
CA LEU A 32 -7.92 15.85 -26.09
C LEU A 32 -8.33 14.48 -26.63
N VAL A 33 -8.95 14.46 -27.81
CA VAL A 33 -9.27 13.24 -28.53
C VAL A 33 -8.19 12.98 -29.58
N ILE A 34 -7.56 11.81 -29.50
CA ILE A 34 -6.50 11.33 -30.38
C ILE A 34 -7.11 10.24 -31.27
N ASP A 35 -7.57 10.61 -32.45
CA ASP A 35 -8.10 9.71 -33.49
C ASP A 35 -7.09 9.43 -34.63
N ALA A 36 -5.94 10.10 -34.59
CA ALA A 36 -4.80 9.94 -35.47
C ALA A 36 -3.50 10.26 -34.71
N PRO A 37 -2.31 9.88 -35.23
CA PRO A 37 -1.03 10.29 -34.66
C PRO A 37 -0.96 11.79 -34.38
N LEU A 38 -0.50 12.16 -33.19
CA LEU A 38 -0.31 13.56 -32.82
C LEU A 38 0.75 14.22 -33.70
N ASP A 39 0.47 15.43 -34.15
CA ASP A 39 1.50 16.31 -34.70
C ASP A 39 2.35 16.93 -33.58
N ALA A 40 3.48 17.52 -33.96
CA ALA A 40 4.45 18.07 -33.01
C ALA A 40 3.87 19.22 -32.18
N ASP A 41 2.95 20.01 -32.75
CA ASP A 41 2.35 21.16 -32.07
C ASP A 41 1.37 20.69 -30.98
N THR A 42 0.53 19.70 -31.29
CA THR A 42 -0.42 19.11 -30.33
C THR A 42 0.31 18.35 -29.22
N ALA A 43 1.34 17.57 -29.57
CA ALA A 43 2.18 16.92 -28.56
C ALA A 43 2.85 17.95 -27.63
N ALA A 44 3.40 19.03 -28.19
CA ALA A 44 3.97 20.12 -27.40
C ALA A 44 2.93 20.83 -26.51
N GLU A 45 1.68 20.93 -26.93
CA GLU A 45 0.61 21.48 -26.09
C GLU A 45 0.37 20.61 -24.85
N ILE A 46 0.27 19.29 -25.02
CA ILE A 46 0.11 18.34 -23.90
C ILE A 46 1.33 18.42 -22.97
N ASP A 47 2.54 18.40 -23.53
CA ASP A 47 3.79 18.55 -22.78
C ASP A 47 3.82 19.84 -21.96
N ASN A 48 3.32 20.96 -22.50
CA ASN A 48 3.24 22.23 -21.79
C ASN A 48 2.19 22.23 -20.66
N ARG A 49 1.12 21.44 -20.79
CA ARG A 49 0.07 21.28 -19.76
C ARG A 49 0.54 20.42 -18.60
N LEU A 50 1.26 19.32 -18.87
CA LEU A 50 1.74 18.37 -17.86
C LEU A 50 3.13 18.69 -17.32
N GLY A 51 4.00 19.29 -18.14
CA GLY A 51 5.38 19.61 -17.82
C GLY A 51 5.54 20.87 -16.97
N GLY A 52 6.71 21.51 -17.10
CA GLY A 52 7.01 22.78 -16.42
C GLY A 52 7.28 22.66 -14.91
N GLY A 53 7.69 21.47 -14.44
CA GLY A 53 7.98 21.21 -13.02
C GLY A 53 6.75 20.99 -12.13
N ARG A 54 5.56 20.83 -12.73
CA ARG A 54 4.33 20.48 -12.01
C ARG A 54 4.40 19.05 -11.49
N GLU A 55 3.77 18.79 -10.36
CA GLU A 55 3.41 17.44 -9.92
C GLU A 55 2.26 16.93 -10.80
N VAL A 56 2.46 15.77 -11.44
CA VAL A 56 1.48 15.15 -12.34
C VAL A 56 0.92 13.91 -11.69
N ALA A 57 -0.28 13.98 -11.12
CA ALA A 57 -0.88 12.86 -10.38
C ALA A 57 -1.82 12.03 -11.27
N GLY A 58 -1.78 10.72 -11.09
CA GLY A 58 -2.70 9.76 -11.71
C GLY A 58 -2.89 8.54 -10.81
N TYR A 59 -3.75 7.59 -11.21
CA TYR A 59 -3.99 6.38 -10.44
C TYR A 59 -3.51 5.14 -11.21
N ASN A 60 -2.49 4.44 -10.71
CA ASN A 60 -1.78 3.36 -11.42
C ASN A 60 -1.06 3.83 -12.70
N ASN A 61 -0.75 5.12 -12.80
CA ASN A 61 -0.13 5.67 -13.99
C ASN A 61 1.30 5.16 -14.22
N SER A 62 2.06 4.82 -13.17
CA SER A 62 3.38 4.21 -13.31
C SER A 62 3.32 2.78 -13.86
N GLY A 63 2.16 2.13 -13.72
CA GLY A 63 1.87 0.79 -14.22
C GLY A 63 1.09 0.76 -15.52
N PHE A 64 0.63 1.90 -16.04
CA PHE A 64 -0.26 1.94 -17.20
C PHE A 64 -0.10 3.24 -18.01
N ASP A 65 -0.77 4.32 -17.59
CA ASP A 65 -0.98 5.56 -18.34
C ASP A 65 0.30 6.20 -18.86
N SER A 66 1.38 6.16 -18.06
CA SER A 66 2.66 6.76 -18.40
C SER A 66 3.25 6.20 -19.71
N TYR A 67 3.05 4.91 -19.98
CA TYR A 67 3.54 4.28 -21.22
C TYR A 67 2.67 4.65 -22.42
N ILE A 68 1.36 4.68 -22.23
CA ILE A 68 0.40 4.99 -23.28
C ILE A 68 0.54 6.46 -23.70
N LEU A 69 0.57 7.36 -22.72
CA LEU A 69 0.73 8.80 -22.96
C LEU A 69 2.04 9.10 -23.67
N ASN A 70 3.15 8.52 -23.22
CA ASN A 70 4.44 8.73 -23.88
C ASN A 70 4.45 8.20 -25.31
N ALA A 71 3.86 7.02 -25.57
CA ALA A 71 3.73 6.51 -26.94
C ALA A 71 2.87 7.44 -27.82
N ALA A 72 1.77 7.98 -27.28
CA ALA A 72 0.92 8.94 -27.98
C ALA A 72 1.67 10.24 -28.33
N LEU A 73 2.42 10.79 -27.37
CA LEU A 73 3.26 12.00 -27.57
C LEU A 73 4.36 11.78 -28.62
N ASN A 74 4.76 10.53 -28.85
CA ASN A 74 5.72 10.15 -29.89
C ASN A 74 5.06 9.70 -31.20
N GLY A 75 3.77 10.02 -31.40
CA GLY A 75 3.07 9.83 -32.67
C GLY A 75 2.57 8.40 -32.92
N ALA A 76 2.36 7.60 -31.88
CA ALA A 76 1.74 6.29 -32.05
C ALA A 76 0.26 6.40 -32.49
N GLU A 77 -0.18 5.49 -33.36
CA GLU A 77 -1.57 5.41 -33.82
C GLU A 77 -2.50 4.84 -32.72
N PRO A 78 -3.80 5.20 -32.69
CA PRO A 78 -4.75 4.70 -31.69
C PRO A 78 -4.81 3.18 -31.58
N GLN A 79 -4.70 2.46 -32.70
CA GLN A 79 -4.69 0.99 -32.73
C GLN A 79 -3.48 0.42 -31.99
N PHE A 80 -2.31 1.05 -32.11
CA PHE A 80 -1.11 0.66 -31.39
C PHE A 80 -1.26 0.90 -29.88
N LEU A 81 -1.78 2.08 -29.51
CA LEU A 81 -2.03 2.44 -28.11
C LEU A 81 -3.00 1.47 -27.44
N HIS A 82 -4.08 1.11 -28.15
CA HIS A 82 -5.05 0.12 -27.69
C HIS A 82 -4.43 -1.26 -27.51
N GLN A 83 -3.65 -1.74 -28.48
CA GLN A 83 -2.98 -3.04 -28.36
C GLN A 83 -2.00 -3.08 -27.18
N LEU A 84 -1.18 -2.03 -27.01
CA LEU A 84 -0.27 -1.90 -25.88
C LEU A 84 -1.04 -1.93 -24.54
N ALA A 85 -2.13 -1.17 -24.45
CA ALA A 85 -2.98 -1.14 -23.27
C ALA A 85 -3.58 -2.52 -22.95
N GLN A 86 -4.14 -3.20 -23.95
CA GLN A 86 -4.70 -4.55 -23.79
C GLN A 86 -3.65 -5.56 -23.34
N ASP A 87 -2.44 -5.50 -23.90
CA ASP A 87 -1.35 -6.40 -23.52
C ASP A 87 -0.85 -6.13 -22.09
N ILE A 88 -0.80 -4.86 -21.65
CA ILE A 88 -0.47 -4.51 -20.26
C ILE A 88 -1.52 -5.08 -19.30
N ILE A 89 -2.81 -4.99 -19.66
CA ILE A 89 -3.92 -5.46 -18.82
C ILE A 89 -3.97 -6.99 -18.75
N THR A 90 -3.76 -7.67 -19.87
CA THR A 90 -3.98 -9.12 -20.00
C THR A 90 -2.74 -9.96 -19.68
N THR A 91 -1.53 -9.41 -19.90
CA THR A 91 -0.29 -10.15 -19.66
C THR A 91 -0.01 -10.23 -18.16
N ARG A 92 0.20 -11.45 -17.66
CA ARG A 92 0.68 -11.64 -16.29
C ARG A 92 2.12 -11.16 -16.17
N GLY A 93 2.35 -10.11 -15.40
CA GLY A 93 3.69 -9.61 -15.12
C GLY A 93 3.69 -8.12 -14.85
N PRO A 94 4.89 -7.53 -14.66
CA PRO A 94 5.00 -6.09 -14.50
C PRO A 94 4.88 -5.38 -15.86
N ALA A 95 4.09 -4.31 -15.90
CA ALA A 95 3.79 -3.54 -17.11
C ALA A 95 5.03 -3.07 -17.89
N TRP A 96 6.11 -2.71 -17.21
CA TRP A 96 7.35 -2.26 -17.85
C TRP A 96 7.96 -3.29 -18.80
N ARG A 97 7.76 -4.61 -18.56
CA ARG A 97 8.26 -5.65 -19.48
C ARG A 97 7.46 -5.69 -20.77
N VAL A 98 6.14 -5.51 -20.67
CA VAL A 98 5.26 -5.43 -21.82
C VAL A 98 5.58 -4.16 -22.60
N ALA A 99 5.62 -3.00 -21.93
CA ALA A 99 5.98 -1.74 -22.57
C ALA A 99 7.34 -1.82 -23.29
N GLN A 100 8.36 -2.43 -22.68
CA GLN A 100 9.65 -2.63 -23.31
C GLN A 100 9.59 -3.48 -24.58
N SER A 101 8.74 -4.53 -24.66
CA SER A 101 8.60 -5.31 -25.90
C SER A 101 7.93 -4.53 -27.03
N TYR A 102 7.23 -3.45 -26.70
CA TYR A 102 6.65 -2.49 -27.64
C TYR A 102 7.57 -1.30 -27.93
N GLY A 103 8.74 -1.20 -27.28
CA GLY A 103 9.59 0.00 -27.35
C GLY A 103 8.98 1.22 -26.67
N ALA A 104 7.94 1.04 -25.84
CA ALA A 104 7.29 2.10 -25.10
C ALA A 104 8.05 2.40 -23.80
N GLU A 105 8.25 3.69 -23.53
CA GLU A 105 8.89 4.19 -22.31
C GLU A 105 7.88 4.98 -21.48
N ARG A 106 8.22 5.26 -20.21
CA ARG A 106 7.41 6.14 -19.36
C ARG A 106 7.60 7.60 -19.73
N CYS A 107 6.62 8.42 -19.41
CA CYS A 107 6.78 9.87 -19.39
C CYS A 107 7.90 10.31 -18.43
N THR A 108 8.51 11.46 -18.72
CA THR A 108 9.58 12.06 -17.91
C THR A 108 9.08 13.12 -16.91
N TYR A 109 7.76 13.24 -16.76
CA TYR A 109 7.13 14.18 -15.83
C TYR A 109 7.41 13.82 -14.37
N ASN A 110 7.17 14.78 -13.47
CA ASN A 110 7.17 14.52 -12.03
C ASN A 110 5.88 13.78 -11.62
N GLU A 111 5.76 12.52 -12.02
CA GLU A 111 4.55 11.71 -11.90
C GLU A 111 4.33 11.19 -10.47
N LEU A 112 3.21 11.51 -9.85
CA LEU A 112 2.80 10.94 -8.57
C LEU A 112 1.72 9.88 -8.78
N ASP A 113 2.09 8.61 -8.59
CA ASP A 113 1.14 7.51 -8.67
C ASP A 113 0.43 7.30 -7.34
N LEU A 114 -0.87 7.64 -7.32
CA LEU A 114 -1.72 7.56 -6.13
C LEU A 114 -1.92 6.13 -5.64
N MET A 115 -1.72 5.12 -6.49
CA MET A 115 -1.78 3.72 -6.06
C MET A 115 -0.71 3.38 -5.01
N ASN A 116 0.37 4.17 -4.92
CA ASN A 116 1.39 4.03 -3.87
C ASN A 116 0.96 4.58 -2.49
N TYR A 117 -0.18 5.28 -2.43
CA TYR A 117 -0.70 5.95 -1.24
C TYR A 117 -1.94 5.26 -0.69
N THR A 118 -2.37 4.19 -1.35
CA THR A 118 -3.62 3.49 -1.03
C THR A 118 -3.38 1.99 -0.88
N PRO A 119 -4.21 1.27 -0.09
CA PRO A 119 -4.30 -0.17 -0.19
C PRO A 119 -4.58 -0.64 -1.62
N ARG A 120 -4.36 -1.92 -1.92
CA ARG A 120 -4.76 -2.49 -3.22
C ARG A 120 -6.25 -2.28 -3.47
N GLY A 121 -6.57 -1.75 -4.64
CA GLY A 121 -7.94 -1.46 -5.08
C GLY A 121 -7.91 -0.70 -6.40
N ARG A 122 -9.09 -0.51 -6.99
CA ARG A 122 -9.32 0.35 -8.16
C ARG A 122 -9.71 1.75 -7.68
N LEU A 123 -9.57 2.76 -8.55
CA LEU A 123 -9.99 4.13 -8.23
C LEU A 123 -11.44 4.18 -7.75
N LYS A 124 -12.34 3.42 -8.37
CA LYS A 124 -13.74 3.32 -7.94
C LYS A 124 -13.99 2.80 -6.53
N ASP A 125 -13.09 1.97 -6.00
CA ASP A 125 -13.19 1.53 -4.61
C ASP A 125 -12.88 2.71 -3.67
N TYR A 126 -12.13 3.72 -4.13
CA TYR A 126 -11.83 4.95 -3.41
C TYR A 126 -12.87 6.04 -3.61
N GLU A 127 -13.59 6.09 -4.74
CA GLU A 127 -14.74 6.98 -4.91
C GLU A 127 -15.75 6.80 -3.76
N GLY A 128 -16.15 5.56 -3.49
CA GLY A 128 -17.05 5.25 -2.37
C GLY A 128 -16.46 5.63 -1.00
N ARG A 129 -15.15 5.45 -0.79
CA ARG A 129 -14.47 5.85 0.47
C ARG A 129 -14.38 7.37 0.65
N LEU A 130 -14.33 8.11 -0.45
CA LEU A 130 -14.26 9.56 -0.49
C LEU A 130 -15.66 10.21 -0.52
N GLY A 131 -16.72 9.40 -0.59
CA GLY A 131 -18.10 9.88 -0.66
C GLY A 131 -18.49 10.44 -2.03
N LEU A 132 -17.76 10.06 -3.09
CA LEU A 132 -18.10 10.37 -4.47
C LEU A 132 -19.14 9.37 -5.01
N ALA A 133 -19.82 9.75 -6.08
CA ALA A 133 -20.60 8.79 -6.86
C ALA A 133 -19.67 7.71 -7.42
N ILE A 134 -20.18 6.48 -7.53
CA ILE A 134 -19.46 5.41 -8.24
C ILE A 134 -20.05 5.37 -9.65
N VAL A 135 -19.19 5.57 -10.64
CA VAL A 135 -19.58 5.54 -12.06
C VAL A 135 -18.90 4.34 -12.72
N ASP A 136 -19.67 3.54 -13.45
CA ASP A 136 -19.12 2.43 -14.23
C ASP A 136 -18.83 2.88 -15.66
N LEU A 137 -17.86 2.21 -16.29
CA LEU A 137 -17.44 2.49 -17.66
C LEU A 137 -18.65 2.46 -18.62
N PRO A 138 -18.93 3.55 -19.35
CA PRO A 138 -20.15 3.65 -20.17
C PRO A 138 -20.03 2.97 -21.54
N PHE A 139 -18.88 2.38 -21.87
CA PHE A 139 -18.60 1.77 -23.16
C PHE A 139 -17.85 0.45 -23.05
N ASP A 140 -17.90 -0.36 -24.11
CA ASP A 140 -17.08 -1.56 -24.24
C ASP A 140 -15.68 -1.17 -24.75
N PRO A 141 -14.60 -1.35 -23.97
CA PRO A 141 -13.25 -0.97 -24.35
C PRO A 141 -12.69 -1.80 -25.53
N HIS A 142 -13.37 -2.86 -25.95
CA HIS A 142 -13.02 -3.62 -27.14
C HIS A 142 -13.75 -3.16 -28.41
N GLN A 143 -14.69 -2.21 -28.29
CA GLN A 143 -15.42 -1.63 -29.42
C GLN A 143 -14.89 -0.22 -29.75
N PRO A 144 -15.03 0.23 -31.01
CA PRO A 144 -14.78 1.62 -31.36
C PRO A 144 -15.73 2.57 -30.62
N ILE A 145 -15.21 3.69 -30.13
CA ILE A 145 -16.03 4.78 -29.59
C ILE A 145 -16.58 5.60 -30.76
N THR A 146 -17.90 5.74 -30.83
CA THR A 146 -18.57 6.60 -31.82
C THR A 146 -18.64 8.06 -31.35
N ASP A 147 -18.82 9.00 -32.29
CA ASP A 147 -18.95 10.43 -31.93
C ASP A 147 -20.19 10.72 -31.07
N ALA A 148 -21.23 9.87 -31.15
CA ALA A 148 -22.41 9.96 -30.30
C ALA A 148 -22.14 9.54 -28.85
N GLN A 149 -21.18 8.62 -28.62
CA GLN A 149 -20.78 8.17 -27.29
C GLN A 149 -19.74 9.11 -26.65
N LEU A 150 -19.00 9.87 -27.46
CA LEU A 150 -17.90 10.71 -26.99
C LEU A 150 -18.28 11.63 -25.81
N PRO A 151 -19.43 12.33 -25.78
CA PRO A 151 -19.80 13.15 -24.63
C PRO A 151 -19.95 12.36 -23.32
N GLU A 152 -20.44 11.13 -23.38
CA GLU A 152 -20.60 10.26 -22.22
C GLU A 152 -19.25 9.74 -21.71
N VAL A 153 -18.35 9.37 -22.63
CA VAL A 153 -16.97 8.95 -22.29
C VAL A 153 -16.19 10.11 -21.69
N VAL A 154 -16.31 11.32 -22.25
CA VAL A 154 -15.69 12.53 -21.68
C VAL A 154 -16.23 12.80 -20.28
N HIS A 155 -17.55 12.66 -20.05
CA HIS A 155 -18.12 12.84 -18.72
C HIS A 155 -17.59 11.82 -17.70
N TYR A 156 -17.41 10.55 -18.11
CA TYR A 156 -16.77 9.53 -17.28
C TYR A 156 -15.32 9.90 -16.95
N LEU A 157 -14.54 10.30 -17.95
CA LEU A 157 -13.15 10.75 -17.77
C LEU A 157 -13.05 11.96 -16.82
N GLU A 158 -13.94 12.95 -16.95
CA GLU A 158 -14.01 14.10 -16.04
C GLU A 158 -14.31 13.68 -14.59
N HIS A 159 -15.12 12.62 -14.41
CA HIS A 159 -15.38 12.03 -13.10
C HIS A 159 -14.12 11.37 -12.51
N ASP A 160 -13.38 10.59 -13.30
CA ASP A 160 -12.14 9.95 -12.86
C ASP A 160 -11.05 10.99 -12.53
N LEU A 161 -10.98 12.11 -13.26
CA LEU A 161 -10.13 13.26 -12.90
C LEU A 161 -10.55 13.89 -11.56
N LEU A 162 -11.85 14.04 -11.31
CA LEU A 162 -12.35 14.55 -10.02
C LEU A 162 -12.01 13.58 -8.89
N ALA A 163 -12.20 12.28 -9.08
CA ALA A 163 -11.87 11.25 -8.11
C ALA A 163 -10.36 11.24 -7.81
N THR A 164 -9.53 11.33 -8.85
CA THR A 164 -8.06 11.40 -8.74
C THR A 164 -7.61 12.65 -7.97
N GLU A 165 -8.15 13.83 -8.27
CA GLU A 165 -7.83 15.07 -7.53
C GLU A 165 -8.28 14.98 -6.06
N THR A 166 -9.48 14.44 -5.82
CA THR A 166 -10.03 14.27 -4.46
C THR A 166 -9.17 13.32 -3.65
N LEU A 167 -8.77 12.18 -4.24
CA LEU A 167 -7.86 11.23 -3.63
C LEU A 167 -6.49 11.84 -3.35
N ARG A 168 -5.92 12.57 -4.33
CA ARG A 168 -4.65 13.28 -4.15
C ARG A 168 -4.69 14.23 -2.96
N ASN A 169 -5.77 14.99 -2.82
CA ASN A 169 -5.97 15.90 -1.68
C ASN A 169 -6.13 15.13 -0.36
N ALA A 170 -6.82 13.99 -0.37
CA ALA A 170 -6.99 13.14 0.82
C ALA A 170 -5.67 12.55 1.33
N VAL A 171 -4.71 12.28 0.44
CA VAL A 171 -3.39 11.71 0.81
C VAL A 171 -2.29 12.76 1.01
N GLU A 172 -2.62 14.06 1.01
CA GLU A 172 -1.64 15.16 1.14
C GLU A 172 -0.74 15.00 2.37
N GLY A 173 -1.31 14.60 3.52
CA GLY A 173 -0.53 14.37 4.74
C GLY A 173 0.53 13.27 4.58
N ASP A 174 0.27 12.24 3.78
CA ASP A 174 1.22 11.15 3.53
C ASP A 174 2.31 11.56 2.53
N VAL A 175 1.95 12.37 1.52
CA VAL A 175 2.94 12.97 0.60
C VAL A 175 3.91 13.87 1.37
N GLN A 176 3.39 14.76 2.22
CA GLN A 176 4.23 15.64 3.06
C GLN A 176 5.09 14.85 4.04
N ALA A 177 4.53 13.79 4.65
CA ALA A 177 5.29 12.89 5.50
C ALA A 177 6.50 12.29 4.76
N ARG A 178 6.33 11.86 3.50
CA ARG A 178 7.43 11.31 2.71
C ARG A 178 8.47 12.36 2.36
N LEU A 179 8.08 13.57 1.96
CA LEU A 179 9.02 14.68 1.71
C LEU A 179 9.88 15.01 2.95
N VAL A 180 9.27 15.06 4.14
CA VAL A 180 9.99 15.23 5.40
C VAL A 180 10.99 14.09 5.65
N LEU A 181 10.64 12.85 5.28
CA LEU A 181 11.56 11.72 5.40
C LEU A 181 12.69 11.78 4.37
N GLU A 182 12.45 12.26 3.15
CA GLU A 182 13.49 12.43 2.12
C GLU A 182 14.58 13.38 2.63
N ASP A 183 14.18 14.53 3.18
CA ASP A 183 15.09 15.51 3.78
C ASP A 183 15.78 14.95 5.04
N MET A 184 15.03 14.37 5.96
CA MET A 184 15.55 13.88 7.25
C MET A 184 16.58 12.76 7.11
N PHE A 185 16.46 11.92 6.08
CA PHE A 185 17.34 10.77 5.87
C PHE A 185 18.27 10.92 4.67
N ASP A 186 18.22 12.03 3.93
CA ASP A 186 18.94 12.24 2.67
C ASP A 186 18.69 11.08 1.68
N LEU A 187 17.40 10.84 1.41
CA LEU A 187 16.92 9.74 0.58
C LEU A 187 15.85 10.24 -0.41
N PRO A 188 16.22 10.74 -1.60
CA PRO A 188 15.24 11.24 -2.56
C PRO A 188 14.36 10.13 -3.16
N GLY A 189 13.15 10.48 -3.57
CA GLY A 189 12.24 9.59 -4.31
C GLY A 189 11.37 8.65 -3.46
N LEU A 190 11.28 8.88 -2.15
CA LEU A 190 10.31 8.20 -1.27
C LEU A 190 8.86 8.49 -1.67
N THR A 191 8.58 9.65 -2.26
CA THR A 191 7.27 9.99 -2.84
C THR A 191 6.81 9.04 -3.96
N LYS A 192 7.72 8.27 -4.56
CA LYS A 192 7.40 7.30 -5.63
C LYS A 192 7.29 5.86 -5.13
N LYS A 193 7.35 5.62 -3.82
CA LYS A 193 7.35 4.27 -3.22
C LYS A 193 6.07 4.01 -2.45
N THR A 194 5.68 2.76 -2.24
CA THR A 194 4.64 2.45 -1.25
C THR A 194 5.14 2.74 0.17
N ALA A 195 4.24 2.95 1.14
CA ALA A 195 4.62 3.20 2.53
C ALA A 195 5.54 2.11 3.12
N ALA A 196 5.29 0.84 2.76
CA ALA A 196 6.15 -0.29 3.14
C ALA A 196 7.58 -0.16 2.55
N ASN A 197 7.69 0.24 1.28
CA ASN A 197 8.99 0.45 0.63
C ASN A 197 9.70 1.71 1.14
N VAL A 198 8.96 2.73 1.59
CA VAL A 198 9.53 3.90 2.31
C VAL A 198 10.21 3.43 3.59
N ALA A 199 9.49 2.67 4.43
CA ALA A 199 10.04 2.14 5.67
C ALA A 199 11.28 1.25 5.43
N ALA A 200 11.20 0.34 4.45
CA ALA A 200 12.33 -0.51 4.08
C ALA A 200 13.54 0.31 3.60
N SER A 201 13.32 1.35 2.78
CA SER A 201 14.40 2.17 2.25
C SER A 201 15.13 2.92 3.37
N ILE A 202 14.40 3.49 4.34
CA ILE A 202 14.98 4.21 5.48
C ILE A 202 15.73 3.26 6.41
N ILE A 203 15.10 2.16 6.84
CA ILE A 203 15.72 1.21 7.77
C ILE A 203 16.99 0.62 7.17
N VAL A 204 16.96 0.23 5.89
CA VAL A 204 18.12 -0.35 5.21
C VAL A 204 19.22 0.69 4.99
N SER A 205 18.88 1.93 4.64
CA SER A 205 19.86 3.00 4.52
C SER A 205 20.57 3.28 5.86
N GLU A 206 19.82 3.34 6.96
CA GLU A 206 20.40 3.52 8.29
C GLU A 206 21.22 2.30 8.73
N TYR A 207 20.82 1.09 8.30
CA TYR A 207 21.56 -0.15 8.57
C TYR A 207 22.91 -0.19 7.87
N THR A 208 22.96 0.09 6.56
CA THR A 208 24.22 0.11 5.81
C THR A 208 25.13 1.27 6.22
N ARG A 209 24.56 2.42 6.65
CA ARG A 209 25.34 3.50 7.27
C ARG A 209 25.99 3.10 8.59
N ALA A 210 25.29 2.30 9.40
CA ALA A 210 25.82 1.80 10.67
C ALA A 210 26.77 0.61 10.49
N ASN A 211 26.70 -0.10 9.36
CA ASN A 211 27.47 -1.30 9.09
C ASN A 211 28.12 -1.22 7.69
N GLN A 212 29.29 -0.59 7.62
CA GLN A 212 30.00 -0.29 6.37
C GLN A 212 30.50 -1.53 5.62
N GLU A 213 30.49 -2.71 6.25
CA GLU A 213 30.85 -3.98 5.62
C GLU A 213 29.68 -4.62 4.86
N VAL A 214 28.46 -4.12 5.05
CA VAL A 214 27.24 -4.65 4.43
C VAL A 214 26.70 -3.66 3.42
N GLU A 215 26.62 -4.08 2.16
CA GLU A 215 26.00 -3.29 1.11
C GLU A 215 24.50 -3.57 1.01
N GLN A 216 23.75 -2.63 0.43
CA GLN A 216 22.32 -2.83 0.14
C GLN A 216 22.10 -4.06 -0.77
N ALA A 217 23.04 -4.37 -1.65
CA ALA A 217 23.00 -5.55 -2.52
C ALA A 217 22.99 -6.86 -1.72
N ASP A 218 23.75 -6.93 -0.61
CA ASP A 218 23.79 -8.10 0.26
C ASP A 218 22.46 -8.32 0.96
N ILE A 219 21.88 -7.23 1.52
CA ILE A 219 20.55 -7.25 2.14
C ILE A 219 19.48 -7.68 1.13
N LYS A 220 19.54 -7.14 -0.08
CA LYS A 220 18.62 -7.50 -1.17
C LYS A 220 18.75 -8.98 -1.52
N ALA A 221 19.97 -9.50 -1.67
CA ALA A 221 20.20 -10.90 -1.97
C ALA A 221 19.69 -11.81 -0.84
N ALA A 222 19.85 -11.39 0.42
CA ALA A 222 19.34 -12.13 1.57
C ALA A 222 17.81 -12.14 1.64
N ALA A 223 17.15 -10.99 1.48
CA ALA A 223 15.70 -10.89 1.41
C ALA A 223 15.12 -11.70 0.23
N GLN A 224 15.82 -11.76 -0.91
CA GLN A 224 15.44 -12.59 -2.05
C GLN A 224 15.50 -14.09 -1.74
N ARG A 225 16.45 -14.55 -0.91
CA ARG A 225 16.49 -15.95 -0.46
C ARG A 225 15.26 -16.30 0.39
N MET A 226 14.77 -15.35 1.19
CA MET A 226 13.54 -15.55 1.98
C MET A 226 12.28 -15.78 1.13
N ARG A 227 12.29 -15.45 -0.17
CA ARG A 227 11.19 -15.78 -1.09
C ARG A 227 11.04 -17.29 -1.32
N ASN A 228 12.08 -18.08 -1.02
CA ASN A 228 12.09 -19.52 -1.16
C ASN A 228 12.68 -20.15 0.11
N CYS A 229 11.91 -20.12 1.21
CA CYS A 229 12.35 -20.59 2.53
C CYS A 229 11.36 -21.55 3.17
N SER A 230 11.83 -22.27 4.19
CA SER A 230 10.99 -23.06 5.10
C SER A 230 11.39 -22.76 6.54
N PHE A 231 10.43 -22.63 7.43
CA PHE A 231 10.67 -22.35 8.85
C PHE A 231 9.52 -22.89 9.71
N ALA A 232 9.82 -23.21 10.96
CA ALA A 232 8.81 -23.55 11.96
C ALA A 232 8.46 -22.31 12.79
N PHE A 233 7.17 -22.06 13.01
CA PHE A 233 6.68 -21.00 13.87
C PHE A 233 6.59 -21.50 15.30
N TYR A 234 7.16 -20.73 16.23
CA TYR A 234 6.99 -20.94 17.66
C TYR A 234 6.40 -19.68 18.32
N VAL A 235 5.49 -19.88 19.26
CA VAL A 235 4.92 -18.77 20.03
C VAL A 235 5.97 -18.27 21.02
N PRO A 236 6.39 -16.99 20.96
CA PRO A 236 7.43 -16.47 21.83
C PRO A 236 7.09 -16.59 23.32
N ASP A 237 8.11 -16.82 24.16
CA ASP A 237 7.93 -17.06 25.60
C ASP A 237 7.20 -15.91 26.31
N TRP A 238 7.49 -14.67 25.96
CA TRP A 238 6.82 -13.49 26.53
C TRP A 238 5.32 -13.44 26.18
N VAL A 239 4.92 -13.96 25.02
CA VAL A 239 3.51 -14.11 24.65
C VAL A 239 2.89 -15.21 25.48
N ARG A 240 3.54 -16.37 25.58
CA ARG A 240 3.06 -17.50 26.40
C ARG A 240 2.82 -17.09 27.85
N GLU A 241 3.75 -16.33 28.43
CA GLU A 241 3.57 -15.75 29.76
C GLU A 241 2.37 -14.79 29.82
N GLY A 242 2.27 -13.90 28.83
CA GLY A 242 1.21 -12.89 28.75
C GLY A 242 -0.20 -13.47 28.59
N ILE A 243 -0.36 -14.60 27.91
CA ILE A 243 -1.66 -15.23 27.61
C ILE A 243 -2.07 -16.34 28.59
N ARG A 244 -1.24 -16.63 29.60
CA ARG A 244 -1.51 -17.71 30.55
C ARG A 244 -2.91 -17.63 31.16
N GLY A 245 -3.59 -18.77 31.22
CA GLY A 245 -4.92 -18.93 31.79
C GLY A 245 -6.05 -18.37 30.92
N THR A 246 -5.82 -18.13 29.64
CA THR A 246 -6.81 -17.62 28.68
C THR A 246 -7.02 -18.63 27.55
N GLN A 247 -8.09 -18.47 26.77
CA GLN A 247 -8.32 -19.26 25.56
C GLN A 247 -7.17 -19.10 24.54
N ALA A 248 -6.52 -17.94 24.51
CA ALA A 248 -5.38 -17.71 23.63
C ALA A 248 -4.22 -18.69 23.91
N GLU A 249 -4.04 -19.16 25.15
CA GLU A 249 -3.04 -20.19 25.48
C GLU A 249 -3.34 -21.52 24.78
N GLN A 250 -4.62 -21.92 24.73
CA GLN A 250 -5.04 -23.14 24.04
C GLN A 250 -4.85 -23.04 22.51
N ILE A 251 -5.10 -21.85 21.94
CA ILE A 251 -4.83 -21.58 20.52
C ILE A 251 -3.33 -21.64 20.28
N ALA A 252 -2.52 -21.04 21.15
CA ALA A 252 -1.06 -21.07 21.06
C ALA A 252 -0.53 -22.51 21.01
N ASP A 253 -1.01 -23.40 21.88
CA ASP A 253 -0.59 -24.80 21.90
C ASP A 253 -0.94 -25.57 20.61
N GLN A 254 -2.02 -25.21 19.93
CA GLN A 254 -2.40 -25.83 18.65
C GLN A 254 -1.52 -25.37 17.49
N ILE A 255 -1.05 -24.12 17.50
CA ILE A 255 -0.30 -23.52 16.39
C ILE A 255 1.21 -23.57 16.56
N ASP A 256 1.71 -23.95 17.75
CA ASP A 256 3.14 -24.03 18.05
C ASP A 256 3.86 -25.17 17.30
N GLY A 257 4.99 -24.87 16.68
CA GLY A 257 5.73 -25.79 15.81
C GLY A 257 5.13 -25.98 14.42
N THR A 258 4.23 -25.10 13.95
CA THR A 258 3.70 -25.19 12.57
C THR A 258 4.81 -24.90 11.57
N GLU A 259 5.02 -25.81 10.62
CA GLU A 259 5.95 -25.59 9.50
C GLU A 259 5.30 -24.77 8.38
N PHE A 260 6.03 -23.75 7.92
CA PHE A 260 5.66 -22.89 6.81
C PHE A 260 6.65 -23.06 5.67
N HIS A 261 6.13 -23.14 4.45
CA HIS A 261 6.90 -23.14 3.22
C HIS A 261 6.52 -21.93 2.38
N VAL A 262 7.51 -21.23 1.85
CA VAL A 262 7.34 -20.07 0.97
C VAL A 262 8.01 -20.38 -0.35
N VAL A 263 7.29 -20.17 -1.46
CA VAL A 263 7.80 -20.34 -2.83
C VAL A 263 7.49 -19.07 -3.61
N ASP A 264 8.51 -18.48 -4.22
CA ASP A 264 8.45 -17.19 -4.92
C ASP A 264 7.80 -16.03 -4.15
N GLY A 265 7.87 -16.07 -2.82
CA GLY A 265 7.28 -15.08 -1.92
C GLY A 265 5.81 -15.35 -1.58
N VAL A 266 5.28 -16.52 -1.96
CA VAL A 266 3.92 -16.97 -1.67
C VAL A 266 3.97 -18.12 -0.66
N ARG A 267 3.28 -17.94 0.48
CA ARG A 267 3.10 -19.01 1.47
C ARG A 267 2.28 -20.15 0.86
N GLN A 268 2.79 -21.36 0.98
CA GLN A 268 2.13 -22.58 0.52
C GLN A 268 1.11 -23.07 1.57
N PRO A 269 0.15 -23.94 1.17
CA PRO A 269 -0.77 -24.57 2.12
C PRO A 269 -0.03 -25.27 3.25
N LEU A 270 -0.61 -25.21 4.46
CA LEU A 270 -0.01 -25.80 5.65
C LEU A 270 -0.07 -27.33 5.62
N THR A 271 0.95 -27.96 6.17
CA THR A 271 1.05 -29.42 6.31
C THR A 271 0.20 -29.98 7.44
N ARG A 272 -0.22 -29.13 8.38
CA ARG A 272 -1.12 -29.46 9.49
C ARG A 272 -2.26 -28.45 9.62
N PRO A 273 -3.37 -28.82 10.29
CA PRO A 273 -4.50 -27.92 10.49
C PRO A 273 -4.10 -26.65 11.26
N TRP A 274 -4.62 -25.51 10.83
CA TRP A 274 -4.61 -24.25 11.56
C TRP A 274 -6.03 -23.95 12.02
N PRO A 275 -6.26 -23.42 13.23
CA PRO A 275 -7.61 -23.08 13.68
C PRO A 275 -8.14 -21.93 12.82
N GLU A 276 -9.02 -22.23 11.85
CA GLU A 276 -9.60 -21.22 10.96
C GLU A 276 -10.70 -20.42 11.65
N VAL A 277 -11.38 -21.03 12.62
CA VAL A 277 -12.48 -20.43 13.39
C VAL A 277 -12.24 -20.69 14.86
N ILE A 278 -12.40 -19.63 15.66
CA ILE A 278 -12.33 -19.68 17.12
C ILE A 278 -13.61 -19.08 17.72
N THR A 279 -14.10 -19.69 18.79
CA THR A 279 -15.28 -19.19 19.53
C THR A 279 -14.82 -18.21 20.60
N LEU A 280 -15.09 -16.92 20.44
CA LEU A 280 -14.71 -15.87 21.40
C LEU A 280 -15.66 -15.79 22.60
N SER A 281 -16.91 -16.22 22.45
CA SER A 281 -17.91 -16.31 23.53
C SER A 281 -18.85 -17.47 23.23
N GLU A 282 -18.85 -18.50 24.08
CA GLU A 282 -19.82 -19.61 24.00
C GLU A 282 -21.24 -19.12 24.31
N GLU A 283 -21.38 -18.16 25.24
CA GLU A 283 -22.67 -17.62 25.67
C GLU A 283 -23.34 -16.81 24.55
N ASP A 284 -22.55 -15.97 23.86
CA ASP A 284 -23.05 -15.12 22.77
C ASP A 284 -22.99 -15.80 21.40
N GLY A 285 -22.39 -17.00 21.31
CA GLY A 285 -22.08 -17.66 20.05
C GLY A 285 -21.17 -16.84 19.12
N LEU A 286 -20.33 -15.96 19.68
CA LEU A 286 -19.48 -15.05 18.90
C LEU A 286 -18.27 -15.82 18.37
N GLU A 287 -18.20 -15.99 17.05
CA GLU A 287 -17.08 -16.62 16.37
C GLU A 287 -16.17 -15.59 15.68
N ALA A 288 -14.89 -15.93 15.54
CA ALA A 288 -13.93 -15.19 14.74
C ALA A 288 -13.13 -16.09 13.82
N ALA A 289 -12.88 -15.61 12.60
CA ALA A 289 -11.89 -16.17 11.71
C ALA A 289 -10.49 -15.84 12.22
N PHE A 290 -9.68 -16.86 12.48
CA PHE A 290 -8.30 -16.73 12.97
C PHE A 290 -7.33 -17.05 11.82
N GLY A 291 -6.95 -16.01 11.08
CA GLY A 291 -6.10 -16.13 9.89
C GLY A 291 -4.67 -15.66 10.11
N LEU A 292 -3.78 -16.06 9.21
CA LEU A 292 -2.36 -15.66 9.18
C LEU A 292 -2.11 -14.17 8.86
N GLY A 293 -3.18 -13.38 8.69
CA GLY A 293 -3.11 -11.94 8.41
C GLY A 293 -3.97 -11.09 9.34
N GLY A 294 -4.74 -11.68 10.24
CA GLY A 294 -5.68 -10.96 11.10
C GLY A 294 -6.69 -11.89 11.79
N VAL A 295 -7.32 -11.36 12.84
CA VAL A 295 -8.50 -11.97 13.46
C VAL A 295 -9.68 -11.08 13.15
N HIS A 296 -10.76 -11.68 12.63
CA HIS A 296 -11.96 -10.96 12.22
C HIS A 296 -13.19 -11.72 12.71
N THR A 297 -14.12 -11.03 13.37
CA THR A 297 -15.37 -11.66 13.78
C THR A 297 -16.19 -12.10 12.56
N LYS A 298 -16.93 -13.20 12.71
CA LYS A 298 -17.78 -13.76 11.66
C LYS A 298 -19.22 -13.28 11.84
N ASP A 299 -19.41 -11.99 11.62
CA ASP A 299 -20.72 -11.36 11.74
C ASP A 299 -21.33 -11.02 10.38
N SER A 300 -22.66 -11.05 10.31
CA SER A 300 -23.37 -10.41 9.19
C SER A 300 -23.23 -8.89 9.30
N ALA A 301 -23.32 -8.19 8.17
CA ALA A 301 -23.31 -6.72 8.17
C ALA A 301 -24.39 -6.18 9.12
N CYS A 302 -23.96 -5.46 10.15
CA CYS A 302 -24.85 -4.94 11.18
C CYS A 302 -24.31 -3.62 11.75
N HIS A 303 -25.17 -2.93 12.52
CA HIS A 303 -24.84 -1.70 13.21
C HIS A 303 -24.49 -2.02 14.67
N TYR A 304 -23.28 -1.66 15.09
CA TYR A 304 -22.88 -1.76 16.49
C TYR A 304 -22.86 -0.38 17.14
N SER A 305 -23.43 -0.28 18.34
CA SER A 305 -23.20 0.82 19.26
C SER A 305 -22.23 0.36 20.34
N GLY A 306 -21.09 1.04 20.52
CA GLY A 306 -20.13 0.65 21.54
C GLY A 306 -18.88 1.52 21.59
N VAL A 307 -17.96 1.15 22.48
CA VAL A 307 -16.65 1.81 22.63
C VAL A 307 -15.60 0.99 21.91
N SER A 308 -14.81 1.64 21.05
CA SER A 308 -13.63 1.04 20.41
C SER A 308 -12.37 1.43 21.18
N TYR A 309 -11.56 0.43 21.54
CA TYR A 309 -10.27 0.61 22.19
C TYR A 309 -9.14 0.30 21.19
N ASP A 310 -8.19 1.22 21.06
CA ASP A 310 -7.00 1.04 20.22
C ASP A 310 -5.76 0.75 21.09
N VAL A 311 -5.02 -0.31 20.76
CA VAL A 311 -3.72 -0.57 21.40
C VAL A 311 -2.65 0.24 20.68
N ALA A 312 -2.30 1.37 21.28
CA ALA A 312 -1.41 2.34 20.68
C ALA A 312 -0.07 1.73 20.23
N SER A 313 0.19 1.77 18.93
CA SER A 313 1.44 1.30 18.32
C SER A 313 1.77 -0.17 18.66
N LEU A 314 0.78 -1.06 18.66
CA LEU A 314 0.95 -2.49 18.94
C LEU A 314 2.14 -3.10 18.18
N TYR A 315 2.10 -3.14 16.84
CA TYR A 315 3.17 -3.76 16.05
C TYR A 315 4.53 -3.09 16.19
N PRO A 316 4.67 -1.75 16.20
CA PRO A 316 5.95 -1.12 16.49
C PRO A 316 6.58 -1.54 17.83
N HIS A 317 5.79 -1.82 18.87
CA HIS A 317 6.34 -2.34 20.13
C HIS A 317 6.72 -3.81 20.03
N ILE A 318 5.92 -4.63 19.34
CA ILE A 318 6.20 -6.06 19.15
C ILE A 318 7.47 -6.28 18.31
N ILE A 319 7.70 -5.46 17.28
CA ILE A 319 8.90 -5.52 16.42
C ILE A 319 10.21 -5.41 17.22
N MET A 320 10.19 -4.79 18.40
CA MET A 320 11.37 -4.66 19.26
C MET A 320 11.71 -5.94 20.03
N HIS A 321 10.93 -7.02 19.87
CA HIS A 321 11.27 -8.32 20.43
C HIS A 321 12.23 -9.08 19.49
N PRO A 322 13.28 -9.75 20.02
CA PRO A 322 14.24 -10.55 19.23
C PRO A 322 13.60 -11.45 18.16
N ASP A 323 12.57 -12.21 18.52
CA ASP A 323 11.85 -13.13 17.60
C ASP A 323 11.17 -12.44 16.41
N CYS A 324 11.04 -11.11 16.46
CA CYS A 324 10.41 -10.29 15.42
C CYS A 324 11.43 -9.57 14.53
N THR A 325 12.73 -9.79 14.73
CA THR A 325 13.77 -9.23 13.86
C THR A 325 13.79 -9.97 12.52
N PRO A 326 13.90 -9.25 11.37
CA PRO A 326 14.14 -9.91 10.09
C PRO A 326 15.40 -10.77 10.15
N THR A 327 15.28 -12.07 9.89
CA THR A 327 16.34 -13.05 10.17
C THR A 327 17.62 -12.86 9.37
N HIS A 328 17.56 -12.10 8.28
CA HIS A 328 18.73 -11.72 7.49
C HIS A 328 19.43 -10.44 7.96
N LEU A 329 18.97 -9.81 9.04
CA LEU A 329 19.60 -8.64 9.65
C LEU A 329 20.14 -8.98 11.04
N ASP A 330 21.19 -8.29 11.45
CA ASP A 330 21.69 -8.36 12.82
C ASP A 330 20.67 -7.72 13.79
N GLU A 331 20.28 -8.49 14.81
CA GLU A 331 19.27 -8.10 15.80
C GLU A 331 19.66 -6.81 16.55
N ALA A 332 20.89 -6.75 17.07
CA ALA A 332 21.33 -5.62 17.88
C ALA A 332 21.36 -4.33 17.06
N GLN A 333 21.84 -4.40 15.82
CA GLN A 333 21.86 -3.26 14.90
C GLN A 333 20.44 -2.85 14.48
N PHE A 334 19.59 -3.81 14.11
CA PHE A 334 18.21 -3.55 13.73
C PHE A 334 17.43 -2.86 14.86
N HIS A 335 17.48 -3.40 16.07
CA HIS A 335 16.83 -2.80 17.25
C HIS A 335 17.42 -1.44 17.62
N ALA A 336 18.73 -1.23 17.47
CA ALA A 336 19.32 0.08 17.69
C ALA A 336 18.76 1.12 16.70
N ILE A 337 18.57 0.77 15.43
CA ILE A 337 17.99 1.66 14.41
C ILE A 337 16.51 1.91 14.69
N TYR A 338 15.72 0.84 14.84
CA TYR A 338 14.27 0.95 15.04
C TYR A 338 13.94 1.68 16.35
N GLY A 339 14.69 1.41 17.42
CA GLY A 339 14.61 2.12 18.70
C GLY A 339 14.91 3.62 18.56
N ARG A 340 15.92 4.01 17.76
CA ARG A 340 16.18 5.44 17.47
C ARG A 340 15.01 6.11 16.75
N LEU A 341 14.34 5.43 15.82
CA LEU A 341 13.16 5.97 15.13
C LEU A 341 12.00 6.21 16.11
N ILE A 342 11.75 5.26 17.02
CA ILE A 342 10.77 5.42 18.11
C ILE A 342 11.12 6.64 18.98
N GLN A 343 12.36 6.73 19.44
CA GLN A 343 12.79 7.82 20.33
C GLN A 343 12.71 9.19 19.65
N ARG A 344 13.17 9.32 18.39
CA ARG A 344 13.03 10.55 17.61
C ARG A 344 11.57 10.97 17.48
N ARG A 345 10.66 10.02 17.22
CA ARG A 345 9.22 10.31 17.16
C ARG A 345 8.66 10.79 18.50
N LEU A 346 9.05 10.16 19.62
CA LEU A 346 8.61 10.58 20.95
C LEU A 346 9.09 11.99 21.29
N GLN A 347 10.35 12.31 20.96
CA GLN A 347 10.90 13.65 21.11
C GLN A 347 10.12 14.68 20.27
N ALA A 348 9.84 14.37 19.00
CA ALA A 348 9.03 15.23 18.13
C ALA A 348 7.62 15.47 18.69
N LYS A 349 6.94 14.42 19.20
CA LYS A 349 5.64 14.57 19.87
C LYS A 349 5.72 15.49 21.09
N LYS A 350 6.76 15.34 21.92
CA LYS A 350 6.97 16.18 23.11
C LYS A 350 7.27 17.63 22.74
N ALA A 351 7.99 17.85 21.65
CA ALA A 351 8.32 19.17 21.13
C ALA A 351 7.17 19.84 20.35
N GLY A 352 6.09 19.11 20.05
CA GLY A 352 5.00 19.61 19.21
C GLY A 352 5.31 19.63 17.70
N ASP A 353 6.41 19.02 17.28
CA ASP A 353 6.77 18.86 15.87
C ASP A 353 5.91 17.77 15.22
N LYS A 354 4.76 18.21 14.70
CA LYS A 354 3.79 17.33 14.06
C LYS A 354 4.31 16.73 12.75
N ALA A 355 5.13 17.48 12.00
CA ALA A 355 5.64 17.04 10.71
C ALA A 355 6.56 15.82 10.89
N THR A 356 7.59 15.94 11.72
CA THR A 356 8.50 14.84 12.07
C THR A 356 7.78 13.69 12.76
N SER A 357 6.85 13.98 13.68
CA SER A 357 6.08 12.95 14.38
C SER A 357 5.24 12.10 13.41
N ASN A 358 4.56 12.73 12.45
CA ASN A 358 3.73 12.04 11.46
C ASN A 358 4.59 11.27 10.45
N ALA A 359 5.68 11.88 9.97
CA ALA A 359 6.69 11.25 9.12
C ALA A 359 7.24 9.95 9.73
N LEU A 360 7.72 10.00 10.99
CA LEU A 360 8.23 8.81 11.66
C LEU A 360 7.13 7.82 12.03
N LYS A 361 5.90 8.26 12.28
CA LYS A 361 4.75 7.36 12.47
C LYS A 361 4.50 6.51 11.22
N LEU A 362 4.60 7.11 10.03
CA LEU A 362 4.46 6.40 8.76
C LEU A 362 5.48 5.25 8.66
N VAL A 363 6.75 5.53 8.93
CA VAL A 363 7.85 4.53 8.89
C VAL A 363 7.57 3.38 9.85
N LEU A 364 7.29 3.68 11.11
CA LEU A 364 7.08 2.67 12.16
C LEU A 364 5.85 1.81 11.87
N ASN A 365 4.75 2.41 11.43
CA ASN A 365 3.52 1.66 11.11
C ASN A 365 3.67 0.83 9.83
N SER A 366 4.51 1.26 8.88
CA SER A 366 4.64 0.58 7.58
C SER A 366 5.74 -0.48 7.54
N ALA A 367 6.66 -0.49 8.52
CA ALA A 367 7.73 -1.48 8.62
C ALA A 367 7.19 -2.91 8.64
N PHE A 368 6.12 -3.15 9.40
CA PHE A 368 5.42 -4.44 9.44
C PHE A 368 4.95 -4.91 8.05
N GLY A 369 4.32 -4.01 7.27
CA GLY A 369 3.88 -4.32 5.90
C GLY A 369 5.04 -4.70 4.97
N ALA A 370 6.24 -4.17 5.24
CA ALA A 370 7.44 -4.49 4.48
C ALA A 370 7.92 -5.93 4.71
N TYR A 371 7.53 -6.60 5.80
CA TYR A 371 7.97 -7.96 6.10
C TYR A 371 7.23 -9.01 5.28
N ASN A 372 6.01 -8.69 4.83
CA ASN A 372 5.17 -9.59 4.04
C ASN A 372 5.18 -9.26 2.53
N TYR A 373 5.88 -8.21 2.12
CA TYR A 373 6.01 -7.87 0.70
C TYR A 373 7.23 -8.55 0.09
N GLY A 374 7.04 -9.58 -0.73
CA GLY A 374 8.11 -10.44 -1.28
C GLY A 374 9.22 -9.73 -2.08
N TYR A 375 9.04 -8.46 -2.46
CA TYR A 375 10.07 -7.66 -3.13
C TYR A 375 10.71 -6.59 -2.23
N SER A 376 10.32 -6.54 -0.96
CA SER A 376 10.89 -5.65 0.06
C SER A 376 12.29 -6.10 0.47
N LEU A 377 13.14 -5.14 0.84
CA LEU A 377 14.45 -5.40 1.45
C LEU A 377 14.34 -5.92 2.88
N LEU A 378 13.17 -5.73 3.52
CA LEU A 378 12.86 -6.25 4.86
C LEU A 378 11.98 -7.51 4.81
N TYR A 379 11.83 -8.15 3.64
CA TYR A 379 10.98 -9.32 3.51
C TYR A 379 11.47 -10.45 4.41
N SER A 380 10.62 -10.85 5.37
CA SER A 380 10.90 -11.85 6.39
C SER A 380 9.55 -12.46 6.83
N PRO A 381 9.08 -13.50 6.12
CA PRO A 381 7.75 -14.08 6.35
C PRO A 381 7.60 -14.74 7.74
N ASP A 382 8.70 -15.20 8.30
CA ASP A 382 8.89 -15.68 9.67
C ASP A 382 8.67 -14.57 10.70
N ALA A 383 9.42 -13.46 10.61
CA ALA A 383 9.25 -12.33 11.51
C ALA A 383 7.85 -11.70 11.37
N PHE A 384 7.29 -11.65 10.16
CA PHE A 384 5.91 -11.23 9.93
C PHE A 384 4.91 -12.07 10.74
N LEU A 385 5.06 -13.40 10.74
CA LEU A 385 4.21 -14.30 11.51
C LEU A 385 4.41 -14.14 13.01
N ALA A 386 5.66 -14.02 13.47
CA ALA A 386 6.00 -13.71 14.86
C ALA A 386 5.24 -12.47 15.34
N ILE A 387 5.28 -11.38 14.59
CA ILE A 387 4.59 -10.12 14.96
C ILE A 387 3.07 -10.30 14.93
N THR A 388 2.54 -10.87 13.84
CA THR A 388 1.09 -10.96 13.59
C THR A 388 0.44 -11.83 14.64
N VAL A 389 0.91 -13.07 14.80
CA VAL A 389 0.31 -14.06 15.69
C VAL A 389 0.49 -13.66 17.16
N SER A 390 1.65 -13.12 17.54
CA SER A 390 1.86 -12.60 18.90
C SER A 390 0.86 -11.48 19.24
N GLY A 391 0.64 -10.55 18.30
CA GLY A 391 -0.36 -9.49 18.45
C GLY A 391 -1.78 -10.03 18.57
N GLN A 392 -2.16 -11.01 17.74
CA GLN A 392 -3.47 -11.64 17.77
C GLN A 392 -3.74 -12.35 19.11
N LEU A 393 -2.80 -13.21 19.55
CA LEU A 393 -2.92 -13.93 20.82
C LEU A 393 -3.00 -12.97 22.01
N SER A 394 -2.18 -11.91 22.00
CA SER A 394 -2.18 -10.87 23.03
C SER A 394 -3.52 -10.11 23.08
N LEU A 395 -4.09 -9.76 21.92
CA LEU A 395 -5.38 -9.08 21.82
C LEU A 395 -6.54 -9.98 22.27
N LEU A 396 -6.50 -11.27 21.92
CA LEU A 396 -7.51 -12.25 22.37
C LEU A 396 -7.49 -12.40 23.89
N ALA A 397 -6.31 -12.58 24.48
CA ALA A 397 -6.16 -12.66 25.93
C ALA A 397 -6.60 -11.37 26.64
N LEU A 398 -6.29 -10.20 26.05
CA LEU A 398 -6.75 -8.91 26.58
C LEU A 398 -8.29 -8.78 26.51
N ALA A 399 -8.90 -9.16 25.39
CA ALA A 399 -10.34 -9.11 25.20
C ALA A 399 -11.08 -10.03 26.19
N GLU A 400 -10.61 -11.26 26.38
CA GLU A 400 -11.17 -12.19 27.36
C GLU A 400 -11.10 -11.63 28.78
N ARG A 401 -9.92 -11.15 29.20
CA ARG A 401 -9.74 -10.55 30.53
C ARG A 401 -10.61 -9.32 30.75
N ALA A 402 -10.76 -8.48 29.72
CA ALA A 402 -11.63 -7.30 29.77
C ALA A 402 -13.11 -7.68 29.96
N ARG A 403 -13.60 -8.73 29.29
CA ARG A 403 -14.95 -9.26 29.47
C ARG A 403 -15.17 -9.79 30.89
N LEU A 404 -14.19 -10.51 31.44
CA LEU A 404 -14.30 -11.08 32.79
C LEU A 404 -14.23 -10.04 33.92
N THR A 405 -13.76 -8.81 33.64
CA THR A 405 -13.59 -7.75 34.66
C THR A 405 -14.65 -6.65 34.62
N GLN A 406 -15.46 -6.54 33.55
CA GLN A 406 -16.57 -5.58 33.49
C GLN A 406 -17.94 -6.28 33.63
N PRO A 407 -18.84 -5.85 34.53
CA PRO A 407 -20.25 -6.22 34.43
C PRO A 407 -20.81 -5.63 33.13
N LEU A 408 -21.39 -6.50 32.28
CA LEU A 408 -22.07 -6.16 31.01
C LEU A 408 -23.11 -5.04 31.15
N GLU A 409 -23.62 -4.78 32.35
CA GLU A 409 -24.61 -3.74 32.66
C GLU A 409 -24.10 -2.30 32.53
N SER A 410 -22.79 -2.07 32.40
CA SER A 410 -22.21 -0.71 32.38
C SER A 410 -22.03 -0.09 30.99
N LEU A 411 -22.38 -0.80 29.91
CA LEU A 411 -22.19 -0.35 28.52
C LEU A 411 -23.45 0.16 27.82
N VAL A 412 -24.56 0.36 28.55
CA VAL A 412 -25.75 1.04 28.01
C VAL A 412 -25.92 2.38 28.71
N HIS A 413 -25.52 3.47 28.05
CA HIS A 413 -26.26 4.73 28.13
C HIS A 413 -25.96 5.61 26.90
N VAL A 414 -26.93 5.53 25.96
CA VAL A 414 -27.34 6.45 24.87
C VAL A 414 -26.33 6.77 23.77
#